data_AF-A0A223MAK9-F1
#
_entry.id   AF-A0A223MAK9-F1
#
_cell.length_a   1.000
_cell.length_b   1.000
_cell.length_c   1.000
_cell.angle_alpha   90.00
_cell.angle_beta   90.00
_cell.angle_gamma   90.00
#
_symmetry.space_group_name_H-M   'P 1'
#
loop_
_entity.id
_entity.type
_entity.pdbx_description
1 polymer ?
#
loop_
_entity_poly.entity_id
_entity_poly.type
_entity_poly.pdbx_seq_one_letter_code
_entity_poly.pdbx_strand_id
1 'polypeptide(L)'
;MNERLKLARQLLKEDGVIFVSIDDNEQAYLKVLMDEIFGEDNFVTNLVWMNAWGSKQDAKYFSQNHEYILVYAKNIKNWRLKNKHCRKFRSVKMKWQNSKMREKISNPSKRK
;
A
#
# COMPACT_ATOMS: atom_id res chain seq x y z
N MET A 1 -17.99 1.45 13.46
CA MET A 1 -16.54 1.19 13.29
C MET A 1 -15.70 1.74 14.44
N ASN A 2 -16.00 2.96 14.92
CA ASN A 2 -15.27 3.66 15.99
C ASN A 2 -14.98 2.78 17.24
N GLU A 3 -16.00 2.15 17.82
CA GLU A 3 -15.84 1.32 19.03
C GLU A 3 -14.87 0.15 18.86
N ARG A 4 -14.85 -0.50 17.68
CA ARG A 4 -13.93 -1.61 17.40
C ARG A 4 -12.48 -1.13 17.32
N LEU A 5 -12.23 0.04 16.75
CA LEU A 5 -10.90 0.62 16.63
C LEU A 5 -10.37 1.12 17.99
N LYS A 6 -11.23 1.69 18.82
CA LYS A 6 -10.89 2.04 20.22
C LYS A 6 -10.48 0.83 21.02
N LEU A 7 -11.26 -0.26 20.95
CA LEU A 7 -10.91 -1.53 21.59
C LEU A 7 -9.61 -2.10 21.04
N ALA A 8 -9.41 -2.08 19.71
CA ALA A 8 -8.17 -2.54 19.10
C ALA A 8 -6.93 -1.76 19.58
N ARG A 9 -7.05 -0.43 19.73
CA ARG A 9 -5.99 0.41 20.31
C ARG A 9 -5.68 0.03 21.76
N GLN A 10 -6.70 -0.29 22.56
CA GLN A 10 -6.52 -0.71 23.95
C GLN A 10 -5.80 -2.06 24.06
N LEU A 11 -6.11 -3.00 23.17
CA LEU A 11 -5.52 -4.34 23.14
C LEU A 11 -4.09 -4.35 22.56
N LEU A 12 -3.72 -3.33 21.78
CA LEU A 12 -2.36 -3.23 21.24
C LEU A 12 -1.33 -2.98 22.36
N LYS A 13 -0.16 -3.62 22.23
CA LYS A 13 1.02 -3.29 23.03
C LYS A 13 1.54 -1.89 22.68
N GLU A 14 2.33 -1.29 23.57
CA GLU A 14 2.95 0.03 23.36
C GLU A 14 3.85 0.08 22.12
N ASP A 15 4.49 -1.03 21.76
CA ASP A 15 5.29 -1.21 20.55
C ASP A 15 4.51 -1.85 19.39
N GLY A 16 3.20 -2.02 19.55
CA GLY A 16 2.32 -2.66 18.57
C GLY A 16 2.01 -1.78 17.36
N VAL A 17 1.67 -2.44 16.25
CA VAL A 17 1.17 -1.83 15.02
C VAL A 17 -0.09 -2.53 14.57
N ILE A 18 -1.00 -1.74 14.02
CA ILE A 18 -2.22 -2.21 13.36
C ILE A 18 -2.13 -1.95 11.86
N PHE A 19 -2.63 -2.90 11.08
CA PHE A 19 -2.76 -2.84 9.63
C PHE A 19 -4.23 -2.96 9.28
N VAL A 20 -4.77 -2.01 8.53
CA VAL A 20 -6.17 -2.01 8.13
C VAL A 20 -6.26 -1.92 6.61
N SER A 21 -6.73 -2.99 5.99
CA SER A 21 -7.03 -3.02 4.54
C SER A 21 -8.33 -2.28 4.28
N ILE A 22 -8.34 -1.43 3.26
CA ILE A 22 -9.50 -0.63 2.87
C ILE A 22 -9.48 -0.34 1.37
N ASP A 23 -10.66 -0.19 0.79
CA ASP A 23 -10.81 0.27 -0.59
C ASP A 23 -10.63 1.78 -0.72
N ASP A 24 -10.63 2.30 -1.94
CA ASP A 24 -10.47 3.75 -2.22
C ASP A 24 -11.66 4.59 -1.74
N ASN A 25 -12.85 3.99 -1.64
CA ASN A 25 -14.08 4.72 -1.32
C ASN A 25 -14.09 5.21 0.13
N GLU A 26 -13.63 4.38 1.06
CA GLU A 26 -13.69 4.68 2.49
C GLU A 26 -12.32 5.04 3.10
N GLN A 27 -11.23 4.96 2.32
CA GLN A 27 -9.87 5.19 2.81
C GLN A 27 -9.69 6.55 3.48
N ALA A 28 -10.23 7.62 2.89
CA ALA A 28 -10.09 8.97 3.42
C ALA A 28 -10.80 9.15 4.77
N TYR A 29 -12.03 8.62 4.88
CA TYR A 29 -12.80 8.67 6.12
C TYR A 29 -12.16 7.83 7.22
N LEU A 30 -11.67 6.63 6.85
CA LEU A 30 -10.98 5.77 7.79
C LEU A 30 -9.68 6.41 8.29
N LYS A 31 -8.93 7.10 7.41
CA LYS A 31 -7.72 7.82 7.80
C LYS A 31 -8.02 8.87 8.88
N VAL A 32 -9.05 9.69 8.67
CA VAL A 32 -9.47 10.72 9.66
C VAL A 32 -9.87 10.07 10.99
N LEU A 33 -10.64 8.97 10.94
CA LEU A 33 -11.06 8.26 12.15
C LEU A 33 -9.86 7.63 12.88
N MET A 34 -8.89 7.11 12.14
CA MET A 34 -7.66 6.59 12.73
C MET A 34 -6.79 7.69 13.30
N ASP A 35 -6.75 8.88 12.71
CA ASP A 35 -6.04 10.04 13.28
C ASP A 35 -6.67 10.49 14.59
N GLU A 36 -8.00 10.48 14.71
CA GLU A 36 -8.69 10.79 15.96
C GLU A 36 -8.40 9.73 17.05
N ILE A 37 -8.42 8.43 16.69
CA ILE A 37 -8.29 7.35 17.66
C ILE A 37 -6.82 7.06 18.02
N PHE A 38 -5.92 7.03 17.05
CA PHE A 38 -4.50 6.70 17.22
C PHE A 38 -3.61 7.93 17.41
N GLY A 39 -4.05 9.11 16.94
CA GLY A 39 -3.24 10.31 16.84
C GLY A 39 -2.51 10.37 15.50
N GLU A 40 -2.51 11.54 14.87
CA GLU A 40 -1.85 11.77 13.58
C GLU A 40 -0.35 11.44 13.62
N ASP A 41 0.32 11.78 14.73
CA ASP A 41 1.75 11.50 14.96
C ASP A 41 2.10 10.00 14.94
N ASN A 42 1.10 9.14 15.19
CA ASN A 42 1.29 7.68 15.22
C ASN A 42 1.03 7.00 13.87
N PHE A 43 0.79 7.79 12.82
CA PHE A 43 0.71 7.29 11.45
C PHE A 43 2.09 6.81 10.98
N VAL A 44 2.16 5.58 10.49
CA VAL A 44 3.41 4.97 10.00
C VAL A 44 3.53 5.12 8.49
N THR A 45 2.56 4.62 7.74
CA THR A 45 2.53 4.68 6.28
C THR A 45 1.18 4.22 5.71
N ASN A 46 0.96 4.51 4.44
CA ASN A 46 -0.13 3.95 3.63
C ASN A 46 0.48 3.06 2.54
N LEU A 47 0.25 1.75 2.62
CA LEU A 47 0.73 0.81 1.62
C LEU A 47 -0.31 0.66 0.52
N VAL A 48 0.14 0.72 -0.73
CA VAL A 48 -0.71 0.42 -1.88
C VAL A 48 -0.50 -1.03 -2.29
N TRP A 49 -1.50 -1.87 -2.09
CA TRP A 49 -1.51 -3.25 -2.56
C TRP A 49 -2.17 -3.31 -3.93
N MET A 50 -1.49 -3.89 -4.91
CA MET A 50 -2.07 -4.17 -6.22
C MET A 50 -2.62 -5.59 -6.28
N ASN A 51 -3.92 -5.70 -6.57
CA ASN A 51 -4.69 -6.94 -6.41
C ASN A 51 -4.83 -7.66 -7.76
N ALA A 52 -4.78 -6.90 -8.86
CA ALA A 52 -4.92 -7.41 -10.21
C ALA A 52 -3.83 -6.88 -11.15
N TRP A 53 -3.38 -7.75 -12.06
CA TRP A 53 -2.41 -7.43 -13.09
C TRP A 53 -3.12 -7.27 -14.45
N GLY A 54 -3.60 -6.06 -14.76
CA GLY A 54 -4.22 -5.75 -16.05
C GLY A 54 -5.41 -4.80 -15.92
N SER A 55 -5.67 -3.98 -16.93
CA SER A 55 -6.86 -3.11 -16.96
C SER A 55 -8.12 -3.98 -17.01
N LYS A 56 -9.09 -3.70 -16.14
CA LYS A 56 -10.43 -4.24 -16.29
C LYS A 56 -11.00 -3.66 -17.60
N GLN A 57 -11.32 -4.52 -18.57
CA GLN A 57 -11.84 -4.08 -19.87
C GLN A 57 -13.16 -3.30 -19.75
N ASP A 58 -13.88 -3.48 -18.65
CA ASP A 58 -15.19 -2.84 -18.42
C ASP A 58 -15.10 -1.56 -17.57
N ALA A 59 -13.90 -1.01 -17.34
CA ALA A 59 -13.76 0.23 -16.60
C ALA A 59 -14.23 1.43 -17.45
N LYS A 60 -15.27 2.13 -16.98
CA LYS A 60 -15.78 3.37 -17.60
C LYS A 60 -14.76 4.52 -17.57
N TYR A 61 -13.93 4.54 -16.53
CA TYR A 61 -12.86 5.53 -16.35
C TYR A 61 -11.52 4.82 -16.18
N PHE A 62 -10.95 4.81 -14.97
CA PHE A 62 -9.73 4.10 -14.64
C PHE A 62 -10.04 2.73 -14.02
N SER A 63 -9.25 1.72 -14.37
CA SER A 63 -9.31 0.42 -13.69
C SER A 63 -8.71 0.53 -12.29
N GLN A 64 -9.57 0.59 -11.26
CA GLN A 64 -9.14 0.46 -9.87
C GLN A 64 -8.75 -1.00 -9.60
N ASN A 65 -7.44 -1.21 -9.46
CA ASN A 65 -6.81 -2.53 -9.26
C ASN A 65 -5.93 -2.56 -8.01
N HIS A 66 -6.06 -1.54 -7.16
CA HIS A 66 -5.31 -1.43 -5.93
C HIS A 66 -6.23 -1.19 -4.74
N GLU A 67 -5.78 -1.69 -3.61
CA GLU A 67 -6.32 -1.43 -2.28
C GLU A 67 -5.27 -0.70 -1.44
N TYR A 68 -5.73 -0.08 -0.37
CA TYR A 68 -4.88 0.61 0.58
C TYR A 68 -4.79 -0.19 1.88
N ILE A 69 -3.62 -0.17 2.49
CA ILE A 69 -3.42 -0.72 3.83
C ILE A 69 -2.86 0.42 4.68
N LEU A 70 -3.70 0.95 5.56
CA LEU A 70 -3.30 1.96 6.53
C LEU A 70 -2.54 1.31 7.67
N VAL A 71 -1.41 1.91 8.04
CA VAL A 71 -0.52 1.40 9.09
C VAL A 71 -0.37 2.45 10.18
N TYR A 72 -0.74 2.06 11.40
CA TYR A 72 -0.63 2.91 12.59
C TYR A 72 0.07 2.16 13.72
N ALA A 73 0.96 2.86 14.43
CA ALA A 73 1.52 2.38 15.67
C ALA A 73 0.65 2.80 16.86
N LYS A 74 0.73 2.08 17.99
CA LYS A 74 0.17 2.63 19.24
C LYS A 74 1.02 3.79 19.76
N ASN A 75 2.34 3.63 19.70
CA ASN A 75 3.31 4.66 20.02
C ASN A 75 4.50 4.57 19.07
N ILE A 76 4.60 5.51 18.12
CA ILE A 76 5.63 5.50 17.09
C ILE A 76 7.06 5.58 17.64
N LYS A 77 7.24 6.19 18.82
CA LYS A 77 8.57 6.34 19.46
C LYS A 77 9.11 4.99 19.95
N ASN A 78 8.22 4.11 20.37
CA ASN A 78 8.55 2.78 20.88
C ASN A 78 8.59 1.73 19.77
N TRP A 79 7.90 1.99 18.65
CA TRP A 79 7.90 1.09 17.52
C TRP A 79 9.21 1.15 16.74
N ARG A 80 9.77 -0.02 16.42
CA ARG A 80 10.92 -0.16 15.53
C ARG A 80 10.72 -1.34 14.61
N LEU A 81 10.91 -1.11 13.30
CA LEU A 81 11.03 -2.20 12.32
C LEU A 81 12.29 -3.02 12.64
N LYS A 82 12.09 -4.15 13.30
CA LYS A 82 13.14 -5.16 13.51
C LYS A 82 13.34 -5.92 12.20
N ASN A 83 14.03 -5.29 11.23
CA ASN A 83 14.80 -5.94 10.15
C ASN A 83 15.34 -4.87 9.20
N LYS A 84 16.67 -4.66 9.22
CA LYS A 84 17.40 -3.79 8.27
C LYS A 84 17.44 -4.34 6.83
N HIS A 85 16.75 -5.45 6.59
CA HIS A 85 16.66 -6.15 5.31
C HIS A 85 15.32 -5.88 4.60
N CYS A 86 14.80 -4.66 4.67
CA CYS A 86 13.90 -4.21 3.61
C CYS A 86 14.78 -4.00 2.37
N ARG A 87 15.16 -5.10 1.71
CA ARG A 87 15.83 -5.04 0.41
C ARG A 87 14.91 -4.17 -0.44
N LYS A 88 15.46 -3.06 -0.97
CA LYS A 88 14.86 -2.27 -2.07
C LYS A 88 13.96 -3.21 -2.84
N PHE A 89 12.65 -2.95 -2.85
CA PHE A 89 11.72 -3.69 -3.70
C PHE A 89 12.18 -3.39 -5.12
N ARG A 90 13.14 -4.17 -5.58
CA ARG A 90 13.90 -3.90 -6.78
C ARG A 90 12.89 -4.22 -7.85
N SER A 91 12.30 -3.20 -8.47
CA SER A 91 11.30 -3.35 -9.52
C SER A 91 11.80 -4.36 -10.56
N VAL A 92 11.44 -5.63 -10.39
CA VAL A 92 11.83 -6.73 -11.29
C VAL A 92 11.25 -6.43 -12.68
N LYS A 93 10.15 -5.67 -12.71
CA LYS A 93 9.38 -5.34 -13.91
C LYS A 93 10.08 -4.39 -14.88
N MET A 94 10.93 -3.47 -14.41
CA MET A 94 11.56 -2.48 -15.30
C MET A 94 12.66 -3.08 -16.19
N LYS A 95 13.19 -4.26 -15.84
CA LYS A 95 14.15 -4.98 -16.69
C LYS A 95 13.49 -5.72 -17.86
N TRP A 96 12.27 -6.23 -17.70
CA TRP A 96 11.60 -7.05 -18.72
C TRP A 96 10.95 -6.21 -19.83
N GLN A 97 10.39 -5.04 -19.49
CA GLN A 97 9.89 -4.11 -20.51
C GLN A 97 11.03 -3.48 -21.33
N ASN A 98 12.18 -3.20 -20.69
CA ASN A 98 13.35 -2.67 -21.38
C ASN A 98 14.04 -3.69 -22.30
N SER A 99 14.02 -4.99 -22.00
CA SER A 99 14.59 -6.00 -22.91
C SER A 99 13.76 -6.13 -24.18
N LYS A 100 12.42 -6.19 -24.06
CA LYS A 100 11.52 -6.25 -25.23
C LYS A 100 11.50 -4.97 -26.04
N MET A 101 11.64 -3.79 -25.41
CA MET A 101 11.81 -2.53 -26.14
C MET A 101 13.16 -2.47 -26.88
N ARG A 102 14.25 -2.92 -26.25
CA ARG A 102 15.58 -2.96 -26.90
C ARG A 102 15.61 -3.88 -28.12
N GLU A 103 14.93 -5.04 -28.05
CA GLU A 103 14.78 -5.95 -29.19
C GLU A 103 13.98 -5.35 -30.36
N LYS A 104 12.97 -4.52 -30.08
CA LYS A 104 12.16 -3.82 -31.11
C LYS A 104 12.87 -2.61 -31.73
N ILE A 105 13.85 -2.04 -31.04
CA ILE A 105 14.68 -0.94 -31.55
C ILE A 105 15.82 -1.49 -32.42
N SER A 106 16.39 -2.65 -32.08
CA SER A 106 17.47 -3.27 -32.85
C SER A 106 17.02 -4.03 -34.10
N ASN A 107 15.73 -4.36 -34.24
CA ASN A 107 15.22 -5.13 -35.38
C ASN A 107 13.94 -4.50 -35.99
N PRO A 108 14.07 -3.65 -37.03
CA PRO A 108 12.95 -2.88 -37.60
C PRO A 108 11.83 -3.74 -38.22
N SER A 109 12.14 -4.98 -38.60
CA SER A 109 11.21 -5.93 -39.24
C SER A 109 10.13 -6.48 -38.30
N LYS A 110 10.31 -6.35 -36.98
CA LYS A 110 9.36 -6.83 -35.95
C LYS A 110 8.35 -5.76 -35.49
N ARG A 111 8.29 -4.61 -36.17
CA ARG A 111 7.25 -3.59 -35.98
C ARG A 111 6.07 -3.91 -36.91
N LYS A 112 5.24 -4.87 -36.51
CA LYS A 112 3.87 -5.02 -37.02
C LYS A 112 2.93 -4.91 -35.85
#